data_AF-A0A0M4FRE9-F1
#
_entry.id   AF-A0A0M4FRE9-F1
#
_cell.length_a   1.000
_cell.length_b   1.000
_cell.length_c   1.000
_cell.angle_alpha   90.00
_cell.angle_beta   90.00
_cell.angle_gamma   90.00
#
_symmetry.space_group_name_H-M   'P 1'
#
loop_
_entity.id
_entity.type
_entity.pdbx_description
1 polymer ?
#
loop_
_entity_poly.entity_id
_entity_poly.type
_entity_poly.pdbx_seq_one_letter_code
_entity_poly.pdbx_strand_id
1 'polypeptide(L)' 'MLLLWQLSLFVSIAALLVGLVKKSWVFLLISTITFIPIAYYFSGSNNAWKYVGLTPALLLVLTILILLISKKKTRSIKE' A
#
# COMPACT_ATOMS: atom_id res chain seq x y z
N MET A 1 15.74 14.55 -1.85
CA MET A 1 14.56 14.16 -1.03
C MET A 1 13.23 14.36 -1.75
N LEU A 2 13.00 15.49 -2.43
CA LEU A 2 11.76 15.74 -3.18
C LEU A 2 11.45 14.67 -4.24
N LEU A 3 12.42 14.37 -5.12
CA LEU A 3 12.21 13.42 -6.21
C LEU A 3 11.88 12.00 -5.72
N LEU A 4 12.50 11.56 -4.60
CA LEU A 4 12.27 10.23 -4.05
C LEU A 4 10.83 10.06 -3.57
N TRP A 5 10.30 10.97 -2.76
CA TRP A 5 8.92 10.82 -2.26
C TRP A 5 7.89 11.02 -3.37
N GLN A 6 8.15 11.88 -4.35
CA GLN A 6 7.28 12.07 -5.52
C GLN A 6 7.20 10.84 -6.41
N LEU A 7 8.35 10.21 -6.69
CA LEU A 7 8.41 9.00 -7.50
C LEU A 7 7.81 7.81 -6.73
N SER A 8 8.09 7.71 -5.43
CA SER A 8 7.42 6.78 -4.52
C SER A 8 5.90 6.96 -4.52
N LEU A 9 5.40 8.19 -4.51
CA LEU A 9 3.97 8.48 -4.58
C LEU A 9 3.37 7.94 -5.89
N PHE A 10 3.98 8.27 -7.03
CA PHE A 10 3.52 7.80 -8.33
C PHE A 10 3.47 6.26 -8.41
N VAL A 11 4.57 5.60 -8.04
CA VAL A 11 4.66 4.13 -8.05
C VAL A 11 3.64 3.52 -7.09
N SER A 12 3.48 4.09 -5.90
CA SER A 12 2.56 3.56 -4.89
C SER A 12 1.10 3.63 -5.33
N ILE A 13 0.69 4.72 -5.99
CA ILE A 13 -0.67 4.91 -6.52
C ILE A 13 -0.92 3.94 -7.68
N ALA A 14 0.03 3.85 -8.62
CA ALA A 14 -0.08 2.92 -9.74
C ALA A 14 -0.18 1.46 -9.25
N ALA A 15 0.67 1.05 -8.30
CA ALA A 15 0.63 -0.27 -7.69
C ALA A 15 -0.66 -0.52 -6.91
N LEU A 16 -1.18 0.49 -6.20
CA LEU A 16 -2.46 0.40 -5.48
C LEU A 16 -3.62 0.12 -6.44
N LEU A 17 -3.71 0.88 -7.53
CA LEU A 17 -4.77 0.72 -8.54
C LEU A 17 -4.70 -0.66 -9.20
N VAL A 18 -3.51 -1.08 -9.62
CA VAL A 18 -3.32 -2.42 -10.21
C VAL A 18 -3.65 -3.52 -9.20
N GLY A 19 -3.22 -3.36 -7.94
CA GLY A 19 -3.49 -4.31 -6.86
C GLY A 19 -4.97 -4.45 -6.54
N LEU A 20 -5.72 -3.36 -6.54
CA LEU A 20 -7.17 -3.36 -6.35
C LEU A 20 -7.90 -4.01 -7.53
N VAL A 21 -7.60 -3.60 -8.77
CA VAL A 21 -8.25 -4.11 -9.99
C VAL A 21 -7.98 -5.60 -10.17
N LYS A 22 -6.73 -6.03 -10.01
CA LYS A 22 -6.34 -7.44 -10.15
C LYS A 22 -6.56 -8.27 -8.87
N LYS A 23 -7.04 -7.65 -7.79
CA LYS A 23 -7.13 -8.27 -6.44
C LYS A 23 -5.84 -8.99 -6.04
N SER A 24 -4.70 -8.39 -6.38
CA SER A 24 -3.38 -8.98 -6.18
C SER A 24 -2.72 -8.39 -4.94
N TRP A 25 -2.52 -9.25 -3.94
CA TRP A 25 -1.86 -8.88 -2.69
C TRP A 25 -0.41 -8.42 -2.91
N VAL A 26 0.28 -8.91 -3.95
CA VAL A 26 1.67 -8.55 -4.24
C VAL A 26 1.77 -7.08 -4.64
N PHE A 27 0.88 -6.61 -5.52
CA PHE A 27 0.87 -5.19 -5.93
C PHE A 27 0.48 -4.26 -4.78
N LEU A 28 -0.43 -4.70 -3.90
CA LEU A 28 -0.76 -3.95 -2.67
C LEU A 28 0.41 -3.88 -1.68
N LEU A 29 1.20 -4.96 -1.55
CA LEU A 29 2.41 -4.97 -0.75
C LEU A 29 3.47 -4.00 -1.32
N ILE A 30 3.66 -4.00 -2.64
CA ILE A 30 4.56 -3.06 -3.32
C ILE A 30 4.11 -1.62 -3.05
N SER A 31 2.81 -1.34 -3.15
CA SER A 31 2.24 -0.03 -2.80
C SER A 31 2.54 0.35 -1.34
N THR A 32 2.39 -0.58 -0.41
CA THR A 32 2.68 -0.38 1.02
C THR A 32 4.15 -0.01 1.26
N ILE A 33 5.08 -0.76 0.67
CA ILE A 33 6.53 -0.53 0.84
C ILE A 33 6.94 0.80 0.20
N THR A 34 6.41 1.10 -0.99
CA THR A 34 6.70 2.36 -1.68
C THR A 34 6.07 3.57 -1.00
N PHE A 35 5.12 3.39 -0.08
CA PHE A 35 4.61 4.46 0.78
C PHE A 35 5.52 4.81 1.97
N ILE A 36 6.51 3.97 2.31
CA ILE A 36 7.41 4.19 3.46
C ILE A 36 8.23 5.48 3.32
N PRO A 37 8.87 5.79 2.17
CA PRO A 37 9.59 7.05 1.98
C PRO A 37 8.69 8.29 2.12
N ILE A 38 7.42 8.17 1.71
CA ILE A 38 6.41 9.22 1.80
C ILE A 38 6.04 9.44 3.28
N ALA A 39 5.75 8.36 4.00
CA ALA A 39 5.47 8.39 5.43
C ALA A 39 6.63 8.99 6.24
N TYR A 40 7.87 8.60 5.91
CA TYR A 40 9.06 9.17 6.51
C TYR A 40 9.18 10.67 6.25
N TYR A 41 8.97 11.11 5.01
CA TYR A 41 9.01 12.53 4.64
C TYR A 41 8.00 13.37 5.44
N PHE A 42 6.77 12.90 5.63
CA PHE A 42 5.72 13.64 6.33
C PHE A 42 5.71 13.43 7.86
N SER A 43 6.45 12.46 8.39
CA SER A 43 6.54 12.18 9.83
C SER A 43 7.09 13.35 10.66
N GLY A 44 7.96 14.18 10.05
CA GLY A 44 8.52 15.38 10.68
C GLY A 44 7.60 16.60 10.66
N SER A 45 6.39 16.47 10.10
CA SER A 45 5.45 17.59 10.02
C SER A 45 4.71 17.80 11.35
N ASN A 46 4.57 19.05 11.78
CA ASN A 46 3.83 19.42 13.00
C ASN A 46 2.36 19.81 12.74
N ASN A 47 1.83 19.45 11.57
CA ASN A 47 0.46 19.77 11.15
C ASN A 47 -0.27 18.47 10.75
N ALA A 48 -1.47 18.62 10.17
CA ALA A 48 -2.29 17.49 9.72
C ALA A 48 -1.56 16.52 8.76
N TRP A 49 -0.49 16.94 8.08
CA TRP A 49 0.29 16.05 7.22
C TRP A 49 1.00 14.93 7.98
N LYS A 50 1.18 15.05 9.31
CA LYS A 50 1.72 13.97 10.16
C LYS A 50 0.93 12.66 10.02
N TYR A 51 -0.38 12.75 9.77
CA TYR A 51 -1.24 11.57 9.61
C TYR A 51 -0.97 10.79 8.32
N VAL A 52 -0.29 11.38 7.32
CA VAL A 52 0.16 10.67 6.12
C VAL A 52 1.13 9.54 6.49
N GLY A 53 1.84 9.66 7.62
CA GLY A 53 2.68 8.62 8.19
C GLY A 53 1.94 7.32 8.56
N LEU A 54 0.61 7.36 8.71
CA LEU A 54 -0.22 6.20 9.02
C LEU A 54 -0.67 5.44 7.75
N THR A 55 -0.53 6.03 6.57
CA THR A 55 -0.95 5.42 5.29
C THR A 55 -0.35 4.02 5.05
N PRO A 56 0.95 3.75 5.30
CA PRO A 56 1.51 2.41 5.14
C PRO A 56 0.80 1.37 6.01
N ALA A 57 0.43 1.72 7.25
CA ALA A 57 -0.30 0.80 8.13
C ALA A 57 -1.69 0.47 7.57
N LEU A 58 -2.39 1.46 7.04
CA LEU A 58 -3.70 1.28 6.40
C LEU A 58 -3.60 0.38 5.15
N LEU A 59 -2.59 0.61 4.30
CA LEU A 59 -2.32 -0.21 3.11
C LEU A 59 -1.93 -1.64 3.48
N LEU A 60 -1.22 -1.84 4.58
CA LEU A 60 -0.87 -3.16 5.08
C LEU A 60 -2.12 -3.94 5.52
N VAL A 61 -3.05 -3.30 6.24
CA VAL A 61 -4.35 -3.90 6.59
C VAL A 61 -5.12 -4.30 5.32
N LEU A 62 -5.19 -3.42 4.33
CA LEU A 62 -5.83 -3.72 3.05
C LEU A 62 -5.17 -4.91 2.33
N THR A 63 -3.84 -4.97 2.34
CA THR A 63 -3.06 -6.07 1.77
C THR A 63 -3.40 -7.40 2.44
N ILE A 64 -3.49 -7.42 3.77
CA ILE A 64 -3.87 -8.60 4.55
C ILE A 64 -5.29 -9.03 4.20
N LEU A 65 -6.25 -8.11 4.12
CA LEU A 65 -7.63 -8.43 3.76
C LEU A 65 -7.73 -9.10 2.38
N ILE A 66 -7.06 -8.53 1.37
CA ILE A 66 -7.04 -9.11 0.01
C ILE A 66 -6.35 -10.49 0.01
N LEU A 67 -5.27 -10.65 0.78
CA LEU A 67 -4.58 -11.93 0.91
C LEU A 67 -5.49 -13.01 1.53
N LEU A 68 -6.26 -12.67 2.57
CA LEU A 68 -7.22 -13.59 3.19
C LEU A 68 -8.33 -13.99 2.22
N ILE A 69 -8.88 -13.03 1.46
CA ILE A 69 -9.90 -13.28 0.44
C ILE A 69 -9.36 -14.17 -0.67
N SER A 70 -8.14 -13.90 -1.14
CA SER A 70 -7.48 -14.69 -2.18
C SER A 70 -7.23 -16.14 -1.75
N LYS A 71 -6.76 -16.36 -0.51
CA LYS A 71 -6.58 -17.70 0.05
C LYS A 71 -7.89 -18.50 0.14
N LYS A 72 -9.01 -17.86 0.52
CA LYS A 72 -10.33 -18.52 0.55
C LYS A 72 -10.77 -18.96 -0.85
N LYS A 73 -10.58 -18.11 -1.86
CA LYS A 73 -10.94 -18.44 -3.26
C LYS A 73 -10.18 -19.66 -3.79
N THR A 74 -8.88 -19.75 -3.52
CA THR A 74 -8.06 -20.88 -3.97
C THR A 74 -8.43 -22.19 -3.26
N ARG A 75 -8.85 -22.14 -2.00
CA ARG A 75 -9.26 -23.33 -1.24
C ARG A 75 -10.57 -23.93 -1.78
N SER A 76 -11.54 -23.07 -2.12
CA SER A 76 -12.84 -23.50 -2.69
C SER A 76 -12.75 -24.14 -4.08
N ILE A 77 -11.68 -23.90 -4.85
CA ILE A 77 -11.51 -24.50 -6.20
C ILE A 77 -10.87 -25.90 -6.10
N LYS A 78 -10.31 -26.26 -4.93
CA LYS A 78 -9.61 -27.54 -4.70
C LYS A 78 -10.47 -28.59 -3.98
N GLU A 79 -11.68 -28.25 -3.55
CA GLU A 79 -12.67 -29.15 -2.96
C GLU A 79 -13.66 -29.61 -4.05
#